data_AF-X1LE11-F1
#
_entry.id   AF-X1LE11-F1
#
_cell.length_a   1.000
_cell.length_b   1.000
_cell.length_c   1.000
_cell.angle_alpha   90.00
_cell.angle_beta   90.00
_cell.angle_gamma   90.00
#
_symmetry.space_group_name_H-M   'P 1'
#
loop_
_entity.id
_entity.type
_entity.pdbx_description
1 polymer ?
#
loop_
_entity_poly.entity_id
_entity_poly.type
_entity_poly.pdbx_seq_one_letter_code
_entity_poly.pdbx_strand_id
1 'polypeptide(L)'
;PPTASQREYTDLPTDYPYRQMFIQGYASTKEIRTVVDKFKLSEDQDKRIPINDLAMYDWIGIVHQKWPEIKERVEAYVGGEGVIIYVAPTYTMKAVLMQTSTGSVFDSETEGDKLKIETSAVGTGGQIGYAFGWVYHHTVPVLLGNMMDPADAYDVTRIGKLELQTVAKSDAEVAHTGAVTLEQYRPY
;
A
#
# COMPACT_ATOMS: atom_id res chain seq x y z
N PRO A 1 4.69 -14.53 -8.13
CA PRO A 1 3.71 -14.36 -7.02
C PRO A 1 4.41 -14.76 -5.72
N PRO A 2 4.20 -14.03 -4.62
CA PRO A 2 4.77 -14.37 -3.33
C PRO A 2 4.15 -15.68 -2.83
N THR A 3 4.96 -16.69 -2.53
CA THR A 3 4.53 -17.92 -1.85
C THR A 3 4.61 -17.71 -0.34
N ALA A 4 3.72 -18.32 0.44
CA ALA A 4 3.69 -18.21 1.91
C ALA A 4 5.08 -18.34 2.56
N SER A 5 5.45 -17.37 3.41
CA SER A 5 6.74 -17.30 4.13
C SER A 5 7.99 -17.31 3.25
N GLN A 6 7.84 -17.15 1.93
CA GLN A 6 8.97 -17.08 1.02
C GLN A 6 9.66 -15.73 1.14
N ARG A 7 10.98 -15.76 1.07
CA ARG A 7 11.83 -14.58 0.93
C ARG A 7 12.02 -14.29 -0.54
N GLU A 8 11.74 -13.06 -0.92
CA GLU A 8 12.04 -12.52 -2.25
C GLU A 8 13.18 -11.51 -2.12
N TYR A 9 14.14 -11.60 -3.02
CA TYR A 9 15.34 -10.79 -3.04
C TYR A 9 15.31 -9.94 -4.31
N THR A 10 15.31 -8.63 -4.15
CA THR A 10 15.33 -7.68 -5.25
C THR A 10 16.66 -6.94 -5.23
N ASP A 11 17.47 -7.14 -6.28
CA ASP A 11 18.67 -6.35 -6.50
C ASP A 11 18.26 -4.93 -6.94
N LEU A 12 18.78 -3.92 -6.26
CA LEU A 12 18.42 -2.52 -6.50
C LEU A 12 19.57 -1.76 -7.21
N PRO A 13 19.26 -0.82 -8.14
CA PRO A 13 20.26 -0.11 -8.94
C PRO A 13 21.08 0.87 -8.10
N THR A 14 22.40 0.87 -8.20
CA THR A 14 23.29 1.75 -7.40
C THR A 14 23.82 2.95 -8.18
N ASP A 15 23.26 3.26 -9.35
CA ASP A 15 23.79 4.27 -10.28
C ASP A 15 23.73 5.72 -9.74
N TYR A 16 22.65 6.06 -9.04
CA TYR A 16 22.36 7.42 -8.56
C TYR A 16 21.66 7.40 -7.19
N PRO A 17 21.75 8.47 -6.39
CA PRO A 17 21.07 8.58 -5.10
C PRO A 17 19.55 8.38 -5.22
N TYR A 18 18.97 7.72 -4.21
CA TYR A 18 17.53 7.43 -4.19
C TYR A 18 16.74 8.62 -3.65
N ARG A 19 15.73 9.02 -4.42
CA ARG A 19 14.76 10.05 -4.01
C ARG A 19 13.60 9.44 -3.24
N GLN A 20 13.01 8.39 -3.80
CA GLN A 20 11.85 7.69 -3.25
C GLN A 20 11.94 6.21 -3.57
N MET A 21 11.42 5.39 -2.66
CA MET A 21 11.23 3.96 -2.88
C MET A 21 9.90 3.57 -2.25
N PHE A 22 9.18 2.67 -2.90
CA PHE A 22 7.89 2.19 -2.47
C PHE A 22 7.84 0.67 -2.55
N ILE A 23 7.25 0.06 -1.53
CA ILE A 23 6.94 -1.37 -1.49
C ILE A 23 5.43 -1.49 -1.69
N GLN A 24 5.04 -2.20 -2.73
CA GLN A 24 3.65 -2.53 -3.02
C GLN A 24 3.38 -3.99 -2.68
N GLY A 25 2.29 -4.25 -1.96
CA GLY A 25 1.80 -5.60 -1.67
C GLY A 25 0.30 -5.67 -1.92
N TYR A 26 -0.07 -5.92 -3.17
CA TYR A 26 -1.46 -5.89 -3.63
C TYR A 26 -2.17 -7.21 -3.34
N ALA A 27 -3.36 -7.10 -2.76
CA ALA A 27 -4.34 -8.17 -2.63
C ALA A 27 -5.73 -7.55 -2.60
N SER A 28 -6.61 -8.00 -3.50
CA SER A 28 -7.90 -7.33 -3.75
C SER A 28 -8.94 -7.44 -2.61
N THR A 29 -8.62 -8.21 -1.56
CA THR A 29 -9.51 -8.46 -0.42
C THR A 29 -8.76 -8.39 0.91
N LYS A 30 -7.53 -7.85 0.91
CA LYS A 30 -6.66 -7.89 2.08
C LYS A 30 -5.73 -6.68 2.15
N GLU A 31 -5.42 -6.24 3.35
CA GLU A 31 -4.47 -5.15 3.58
C GLU A 31 -3.03 -5.54 3.21
N ILE A 32 -2.19 -4.58 2.88
CA ILE A 32 -0.78 -4.84 2.52
C ILE A 32 0.00 -5.67 3.55
N ARG A 33 -0.30 -5.54 4.85
CA ARG A 33 0.36 -6.29 5.95
C ARG A 33 0.07 -7.78 5.95
N THR A 34 -0.88 -8.25 5.14
CA THR A 34 -1.17 -9.67 4.92
C THR A 34 -0.43 -10.21 3.69
N VAL A 35 0.12 -9.32 2.86
CA VAL A 35 0.90 -9.67 1.67
C VAL A 35 2.38 -9.65 2.00
N VAL A 36 2.85 -8.54 2.57
CA VAL A 36 4.23 -8.34 3.00
C VAL A 36 4.27 -8.35 4.53
N ASP A 37 4.97 -9.33 5.10
CA ASP A 37 5.10 -9.46 6.56
C ASP A 37 6.19 -8.55 7.10
N LYS A 38 7.39 -8.66 6.53
CA LYS A 38 8.56 -7.87 6.90
C LYS A 38 9.47 -7.61 5.71
N PHE A 39 10.34 -6.64 5.86
CA PHE A 39 11.34 -6.32 4.85
C PHE A 39 12.66 -5.88 5.48
N LYS A 40 13.74 -6.06 4.72
CA LYS A 40 15.11 -5.74 5.11
C LYS A 40 15.83 -5.10 3.92
N LEU A 41 16.53 -4.00 4.18
CA LEU A 41 17.41 -3.36 3.21
C LEU A 41 18.86 -3.65 3.62
N SER A 42 19.63 -4.27 2.72
CA SER A 42 21.00 -4.70 2.97
C SER A 42 21.98 -4.06 1.99
N GLU A 43 23.08 -3.54 2.51
CA GLU A 43 24.22 -3.00 1.75
C GLU A 43 25.41 -3.98 1.84
N ASP A 44 26.01 -4.28 0.68
CA ASP A 44 27.26 -5.03 0.53
C ASP A 44 27.31 -6.37 1.29
N GLN A 45 26.27 -7.19 1.13
CA GLN A 45 26.12 -8.49 1.81
C GLN A 45 26.08 -8.34 3.34
N ASP A 46 25.14 -7.55 3.84
CA ASP A 46 24.90 -7.34 5.28
C ASP A 46 26.05 -6.65 6.05
N LYS A 47 27.01 -6.01 5.35
CA LYS A 47 28.02 -5.16 6.01
C LYS A 47 27.38 -3.95 6.69
N ARG A 48 26.30 -3.43 6.09
CA ARG A 48 25.42 -2.42 6.68
C ARG A 48 23.97 -2.76 6.37
N ILE A 49 23.09 -2.60 7.35
CA ILE A 49 21.67 -2.94 7.25
C ILE A 49 20.86 -1.72 7.73
N PRO A 50 20.50 -0.78 6.84
CA PRO A 50 19.74 0.40 7.21
C PRO A 50 18.35 0.07 7.78
N ILE A 51 17.71 -0.99 7.27
CA ILE A 51 16.41 -1.48 7.73
C ILE A 51 16.54 -2.97 7.97
N ASN A 52 16.34 -3.40 9.22
CA ASN A 52 16.60 -4.78 9.61
C ASN A 52 15.30 -5.51 10.00
N ASP A 53 14.78 -6.34 9.08
CA ASP A 53 13.68 -7.27 9.32
C ASP A 53 12.43 -6.62 9.97
N LEU A 54 12.14 -5.38 9.59
CA LEU A 54 11.07 -4.61 10.20
C LEU A 54 9.71 -5.11 9.70
N ALA A 55 8.77 -5.35 10.62
CA ALA A 55 7.42 -5.75 10.26
C ALA A 55 6.71 -4.62 9.51
N MET A 56 5.97 -4.97 8.46
CA MET A 56 5.22 -4.02 7.64
C MET A 56 4.20 -3.24 8.48
N TYR A 57 3.59 -3.90 9.47
CA TYR A 57 2.68 -3.25 10.43
C TYR A 57 3.35 -2.10 11.19
N ASP A 58 4.55 -2.34 11.74
CA ASP A 58 5.29 -1.34 12.51
C ASP A 58 5.78 -0.20 11.60
N TRP A 59 6.20 -0.54 10.38
CA TRP A 59 6.62 0.44 9.39
C TRP A 59 5.49 1.39 9.00
N ILE A 60 4.31 0.84 8.74
CA ILE A 60 3.10 1.61 8.45
C ILE A 60 2.79 2.57 9.61
N GLY A 61 2.95 2.13 10.85
CA GLY A 61 2.82 3.00 12.03
C GLY A 61 3.77 4.21 12.03
N ILE A 62 5.02 4.03 11.58
CA ILE A 62 5.99 5.12 11.43
C ILE A 62 5.60 6.04 10.27
N VAL A 63 5.16 5.48 9.15
CA VAL A 63 4.70 6.22 7.97
C VAL A 63 3.48 7.09 8.32
N HIS A 64 2.52 6.60 9.10
CA HIS A 64 1.33 7.35 9.50
C HIS A 64 1.63 8.58 10.36
N GLN A 65 2.78 8.62 11.04
CA GLN A 65 3.19 9.81 11.80
C GLN A 65 3.63 10.95 10.87
N LYS A 66 4.03 10.63 9.63
CA LYS A 66 4.53 11.62 8.66
C LYS A 66 3.47 12.13 7.69
N TRP A 67 2.51 11.29 7.30
CA TRP A 67 1.49 11.65 6.32
C TRP A 67 0.09 11.58 6.93
N PRO A 68 -0.82 12.50 6.54
CA PRO A 68 -2.20 12.47 7.01
C PRO A 68 -2.98 11.30 6.41
N GLU A 69 -4.12 11.00 7.04
CA GLU A 69 -5.09 10.05 6.53
C GLU A 69 -5.58 10.45 5.14
N ILE A 70 -5.74 9.46 4.28
CA ILE A 70 -6.25 9.61 2.91
C ILE A 70 -7.76 9.69 2.99
N LYS A 71 -8.36 10.65 2.27
CA LYS A 71 -9.80 10.80 2.16
C LYS A 71 -10.19 10.93 0.70
N GLU A 72 -11.00 10.01 0.23
CA GLU A 72 -11.53 9.99 -1.12
C GLU A 72 -13.04 10.15 -1.08
N ARG A 73 -13.57 11.08 -1.88
CA ARG A 73 -15.01 11.22 -2.03
C ARG A 73 -15.52 10.08 -2.90
N VAL A 74 -16.52 9.37 -2.39
CA VAL A 74 -17.22 8.30 -3.12
C VAL A 74 -18.62 8.78 -3.46
N GLU A 75 -19.01 8.58 -4.71
CA GLU A 75 -20.36 8.82 -5.19
C GLU A 75 -20.79 7.62 -6.04
N ALA A 76 -21.90 7.02 -5.65
CA ALA A 76 -22.37 5.77 -6.21
C ALA A 76 -23.85 5.85 -6.51
N TYR A 77 -24.26 5.19 -7.59
CA TYR A 77 -25.64 4.90 -7.85
C TYR A 77 -25.79 3.39 -7.95
N VAL A 78 -26.61 2.81 -7.08
CA VAL A 78 -26.77 1.37 -6.98
C VAL A 78 -28.14 0.98 -7.48
N GLY A 79 -28.16 0.02 -8.41
CA GLY A 79 -29.37 -0.56 -9.00
C GLY A 79 -29.84 -1.79 -8.24
N GLY A 80 -30.57 -2.69 -8.90
CA GLY A 80 -31.05 -3.94 -8.28
C GLY A 80 -29.95 -4.95 -7.89
N GLU A 81 -28.69 -4.69 -8.27
CA GLU A 81 -27.51 -5.44 -7.86
C GLU A 81 -26.52 -4.49 -7.18
N GLY A 82 -25.82 -4.98 -6.16
CA GLY A 82 -24.79 -4.21 -5.46
C GLY A 82 -23.62 -3.82 -6.37
N VAL A 83 -22.89 -2.77 -5.98
CA VAL A 83 -21.76 -2.23 -6.74
C VAL A 83 -20.47 -2.32 -5.92
N ILE A 84 -19.36 -2.64 -6.60
CA ILE A 84 -18.02 -2.58 -6.04
C ILE A 84 -17.35 -1.31 -6.54
N ILE A 85 -16.85 -0.49 -5.62
CA ILE A 85 -16.09 0.71 -5.91
C ILE A 85 -14.66 0.48 -5.47
N TYR A 86 -13.71 0.84 -6.33
CA TYR A 86 -12.30 0.80 -6.00
C TYR A 86 -11.89 2.13 -5.40
N VAL A 87 -11.24 2.08 -4.24
CA VAL A 87 -10.84 3.26 -3.48
C VAL A 87 -9.32 3.28 -3.29
N ALA A 88 -8.77 4.48 -3.19
CA ALA A 88 -7.37 4.77 -2.94
C ALA A 88 -6.86 4.29 -1.56
N PRO A 89 -7.54 4.53 -0.42
CA PRO A 89 -7.09 4.02 0.87
C PRO A 89 -7.28 2.50 0.96
N THR A 90 -6.25 1.78 1.41
CA THR A 90 -6.23 0.30 1.40
C THR A 90 -5.86 -0.34 2.73
N TYR A 91 -5.39 0.44 3.70
CA TYR A 91 -5.02 -0.01 5.04
C TYR A 91 -5.92 0.63 6.09
N THR A 92 -6.55 -0.20 6.93
CA THR A 92 -7.59 0.24 7.88
C THR A 92 -8.63 1.11 7.20
N MET A 93 -9.04 0.69 6.00
CA MET A 93 -10.01 1.41 5.18
C MET A 93 -11.38 1.35 5.86
N LYS A 94 -12.03 2.50 5.90
CA LYS A 94 -13.36 2.73 6.45
C LYS A 94 -14.13 3.61 5.47
N ALA A 95 -15.44 3.45 5.44
CA ALA A 95 -16.30 4.30 4.64
C ALA A 95 -17.45 4.84 5.49
N VAL A 96 -17.81 6.09 5.24
CA VAL A 96 -19.05 6.68 5.74
C VAL A 96 -19.80 7.20 4.53
N LEU A 97 -20.89 6.51 4.19
CA LEU A 97 -21.76 6.89 3.09
C LEU A 97 -23.12 7.35 3.65
N MET A 98 -23.67 8.36 3.00
CA MET A 98 -25.00 8.88 3.24
C MET A 98 -25.88 8.55 2.04
N GLN A 99 -27.04 7.98 2.32
CA GLN A 99 -28.02 7.70 1.30
C GLN A 99 -28.71 9.01 0.85
N THR A 100 -28.79 9.24 -0.46
CA THR A 100 -29.36 10.47 -1.04
C THR A 100 -30.76 10.28 -1.64
N SER A 101 -31.32 9.07 -1.53
CA SER A 101 -32.59 8.67 -2.16
C SER A 101 -33.30 7.60 -1.32
N THR A 102 -34.48 7.13 -1.69
CA THR A 102 -35.42 6.36 -0.85
C THR A 102 -35.23 4.82 -0.80
N GLY A 103 -34.06 4.29 -1.20
CA GLY A 103 -33.76 2.85 -1.18
C GLY A 103 -33.46 2.25 0.22
N SER A 104 -33.05 0.99 0.27
CA SER A 104 -32.43 0.37 1.46
C SER A 104 -31.06 -0.13 1.03
N VAL A 105 -30.04 0.68 1.30
CA VAL A 105 -28.65 0.43 0.90
C VAL A 105 -27.83 0.13 2.15
N PHE A 106 -27.03 -0.93 2.10
CA PHE A 106 -26.16 -1.38 3.18
C PHE A 106 -24.71 -1.31 2.72
N ASP A 107 -23.83 -0.82 3.58
CA ASP A 107 -22.41 -0.81 3.29
C ASP A 107 -21.78 -2.01 4.00
N SER A 108 -21.10 -2.88 3.24
CA SER A 108 -20.27 -3.93 3.83
C SER A 108 -18.82 -3.48 3.78
N GLU A 109 -18.17 -3.37 4.93
CA GLU A 109 -16.72 -3.13 4.98
C GLU A 109 -16.02 -4.31 4.30
N THR A 110 -15.36 -4.03 3.18
CA THR A 110 -14.47 -4.98 2.50
C THR A 110 -13.02 -4.59 2.80
N GLU A 111 -12.20 -5.56 3.15
CA GLU A 111 -10.75 -5.36 3.30
C GLU A 111 -10.09 -5.14 1.92
N GLY A 112 -9.02 -4.35 1.86
CA GLY A 112 -8.26 -4.09 0.64
C GLY A 112 -8.69 -2.84 -0.11
N ASP A 113 -8.80 -2.93 -1.45
CA ASP A 113 -9.08 -1.81 -2.36
C ASP A 113 -10.56 -1.64 -2.71
N LYS A 114 -11.45 -2.46 -2.15
CA LYS A 114 -12.87 -2.51 -2.54
C LYS A 114 -13.78 -2.00 -1.44
N LEU A 115 -14.72 -1.15 -1.83
CA LEU A 115 -15.90 -0.79 -1.05
C LEU A 115 -17.11 -1.41 -1.74
N LYS A 116 -17.79 -2.33 -1.05
CA LYS A 116 -18.99 -2.97 -1.57
C LYS A 116 -20.24 -2.32 -0.97
N ILE A 117 -21.10 -1.84 -1.86
CA ILE A 117 -22.40 -1.27 -1.53
C ILE A 117 -23.47 -2.29 -1.94
N GLU A 118 -24.23 -2.77 -0.98
CA GLU A 118 -25.28 -3.77 -1.14
C GLU A 118 -26.69 -3.15 -1.08
N THR A 119 -27.66 -3.77 -1.73
CA THR A 119 -29.08 -3.34 -1.69
C THR A 119 -29.95 -4.49 -1.18
N SER A 120 -30.86 -4.24 -0.24
CA SER A 120 -31.74 -5.30 0.28
C SER A 120 -32.99 -5.58 -0.57
N ALA A 121 -33.20 -4.86 -1.67
CA ALA A 121 -34.32 -5.04 -2.60
C ALA A 121 -34.00 -4.39 -3.94
N VAL A 122 -34.91 -4.49 -4.93
CA VAL A 122 -34.92 -3.76 -6.24
C VAL A 122 -34.98 -2.23 -6.07
N GLY A 123 -34.61 -1.71 -4.90
CA GLY A 123 -34.50 -0.31 -4.60
C GLY A 123 -33.27 0.24 -5.31
N THR A 124 -33.49 1.26 -6.12
CA THR A 124 -32.41 2.02 -6.71
C THR A 124 -32.08 3.19 -5.79
N GLY A 125 -30.80 3.44 -5.54
CA GLY A 125 -30.44 4.54 -4.67
C GLY A 125 -29.04 5.11 -4.89
N GLY A 126 -28.95 6.43 -4.79
CA GLY A 126 -27.70 7.16 -4.70
C GLY A 126 -27.12 7.12 -3.28
N GLN A 127 -25.79 7.02 -3.22
CA GLN A 127 -24.99 7.22 -2.01
C GLN A 127 -23.87 8.21 -2.30
N ILE A 128 -23.59 9.06 -1.31
CA ILE A 128 -22.46 9.98 -1.34
C ILE A 128 -21.74 9.94 0.00
N GLY A 129 -20.42 9.99 0.00
CA GLY A 129 -19.67 10.04 1.23
C GLY A 129 -18.18 10.01 1.01
N TYR A 130 -17.46 9.45 1.98
CA TYR A 130 -16.02 9.37 1.95
C TYR A 130 -15.54 7.98 2.33
N ALA A 131 -14.58 7.47 1.56
CA ALA A 131 -13.69 6.40 2.00
C ALA A 131 -12.43 7.04 2.59
N PHE A 132 -11.99 6.52 3.73
CA PHE A 132 -10.82 7.02 4.42
C PHE A 132 -10.00 5.86 4.99
N GLY A 133 -8.72 6.11 5.15
CA GLY A 133 -7.79 5.14 5.68
C GLY A 133 -6.37 5.55 5.32
N TRP A 134 -5.51 4.57 5.31
CA TRP A 134 -4.09 4.80 5.14
C TRP A 134 -3.56 3.96 3.99
N VAL A 135 -2.37 4.31 3.50
CA VAL A 135 -1.71 3.62 2.37
C VAL A 135 -2.50 3.73 1.06
N TYR A 136 -1.93 4.45 0.10
CA TYR A 136 -2.48 4.53 -1.26
C TYR A 136 -2.25 3.21 -2.00
N HIS A 137 -3.30 2.58 -2.53
CA HIS A 137 -3.22 1.45 -3.47
C HIS A 137 -2.22 0.35 -3.06
N HIS A 138 -2.27 -0.08 -1.79
CA HIS A 138 -1.38 -1.07 -1.20
C HIS A 138 0.12 -0.74 -1.33
N THR A 139 0.48 0.55 -1.35
CA THR A 139 1.84 1.03 -1.60
C THR A 139 2.36 1.85 -0.42
N VAL A 140 3.43 1.37 0.21
CA VAL A 140 4.02 1.99 1.40
C VAL A 140 5.39 2.58 1.05
N PRO A 141 5.66 3.87 1.35
CA PRO A 141 6.95 4.48 1.11
C PRO A 141 8.02 3.92 2.06
N VAL A 142 9.24 3.81 1.56
CA VAL A 142 10.43 3.57 2.35
C VAL A 142 11.10 4.92 2.64
N LEU A 143 11.29 5.24 3.91
CA LEU A 143 11.86 6.48 4.39
C LEU A 143 13.39 6.48 4.21
N LEU A 144 13.86 7.11 3.12
CA LEU A 144 15.27 7.16 2.71
C LEU A 144 15.89 8.56 2.85
N GLY A 145 15.54 9.29 3.92
CA GLY A 145 15.91 10.69 4.12
C GLY A 145 14.80 11.66 3.72
N ASN A 146 15.14 12.93 3.51
CA ASN A 146 14.20 13.97 3.08
C ASN A 146 14.03 13.99 1.55
N MET A 147 12.83 13.64 1.08
CA MET A 147 12.50 13.57 -0.36
C MET A 147 12.60 14.92 -1.09
N MET A 148 12.56 16.03 -0.37
CA MET A 148 12.61 17.39 -0.94
C MET A 148 14.03 17.99 -0.94
N ASP A 149 14.99 17.33 -0.28
CA ASP A 149 16.37 17.79 -0.20
C ASP A 149 17.33 16.77 -0.84
N PRO A 150 17.86 17.05 -2.04
CA PRO A 150 18.81 16.17 -2.72
C PRO A 150 20.09 15.91 -1.91
N ALA A 151 20.47 16.81 -0.99
CA ALA A 151 21.65 16.62 -0.15
C ALA A 151 21.45 15.60 0.98
N ASP A 152 20.19 15.35 1.37
CA ASP A 152 19.80 14.34 2.37
C ASP A 152 19.25 13.06 1.71
N ALA A 153 19.38 12.94 0.39
CA ALA A 153 18.99 11.74 -0.33
C ALA A 153 19.89 10.55 0.08
N TYR A 154 19.31 9.35 0.10
CA TYR A 154 20.06 8.13 0.37
C TYR A 154 21.03 7.84 -0.78
N ASP A 155 22.31 8.18 -0.55
CA ASP A 155 23.39 7.99 -1.51
C ASP A 155 23.81 6.52 -1.60
N VAL A 156 23.46 5.90 -2.72
CA VAL A 156 23.78 4.50 -3.04
C VAL A 156 24.96 4.35 -3.99
N THR A 157 25.54 5.45 -4.47
CA THR A 157 26.56 5.45 -5.55
C THR A 157 27.87 4.77 -5.17
N ARG A 158 28.11 4.61 -3.86
CA ARG A 158 29.30 3.97 -3.29
C ARG A 158 29.06 2.54 -2.83
N ILE A 159 27.82 2.06 -2.94
CA ILE A 159 27.41 0.73 -2.51
C ILE A 159 27.65 -0.22 -3.68
N GLY A 160 28.37 -1.32 -3.44
CA GLY A 160 28.65 -2.32 -4.46
C GLY A 160 27.43 -3.18 -4.77
N LYS A 161 26.72 -3.64 -3.74
CA LYS A 161 25.46 -4.38 -3.88
C LYS A 161 24.41 -3.85 -2.90
N LEU A 162 23.27 -3.42 -3.41
CA LEU A 162 22.10 -3.07 -2.60
C LEU A 162 20.98 -4.08 -2.87
N GLU A 163 20.44 -4.67 -1.81
CA GLU A 163 19.42 -5.71 -1.91
C GLU A 163 18.26 -5.39 -0.96
N LEU A 164 17.04 -5.41 -1.50
CA LEU A 164 15.81 -5.38 -0.72
C LEU A 164 15.26 -6.80 -0.62
N GLN A 165 15.17 -7.28 0.62
CA GLN A 165 14.54 -8.55 0.93
C GLN A 165 13.13 -8.27 1.46
N THR A 166 12.13 -8.89 0.85
CA THR A 166 10.74 -8.89 1.35
C THR A 166 10.33 -10.31 1.74
N VAL A 167 9.55 -10.44 2.81
CA VAL A 167 9.03 -11.73 3.25
C VAL A 167 7.52 -11.72 3.08
N ALA A 168 7.01 -12.67 2.32
CA ALA A 168 5.58 -12.89 2.19
C ALA A 168 5.00 -13.39 3.52
N LYS A 169 3.79 -12.95 3.87
CA LYS A 169 3.10 -13.52 5.04
C LYS A 169 2.75 -14.99 4.83
N SER A 170 2.46 -15.71 5.90
CA SER A 170 1.97 -17.11 5.84
C SER A 170 0.69 -17.25 5.02
N ASP A 171 -0.14 -16.21 5.01
CA ASP A 171 -1.45 -16.22 4.36
C ASP A 171 -1.37 -15.62 2.95
N ALA A 172 -0.16 -15.57 2.36
CA ALA A 172 0.02 -15.08 1.01
C ALA A 172 -0.53 -16.09 -0.01
N GLU A 173 -1.55 -15.68 -0.79
CA GLU A 173 -2.20 -16.48 -1.81
C GLU A 173 -1.65 -16.18 -3.21
N VAL A 174 -1.92 -17.06 -4.18
CA VAL A 174 -1.45 -16.95 -5.58
C VAL A 174 -1.88 -15.64 -6.25
N ALA A 175 -3.00 -15.06 -5.82
CA ALA A 175 -3.54 -13.81 -6.35
C ALA A 175 -2.84 -12.55 -5.79
N HIS A 176 -1.95 -12.69 -4.81
CA HIS A 176 -1.21 -11.56 -4.27
C HIS A 176 -0.06 -11.18 -5.21
N THR A 177 0.24 -9.89 -5.31
CA THR A 177 1.36 -9.39 -6.12
C THR A 177 2.21 -8.41 -5.31
N GLY A 178 3.52 -8.61 -5.36
CA GLY A 178 4.50 -7.69 -4.78
C GLY A 178 5.22 -6.93 -5.88
N ALA A 179 5.50 -5.65 -5.65
CA ALA A 179 6.34 -4.85 -6.53
C ALA A 179 7.14 -3.83 -5.72
N VAL A 180 8.31 -3.46 -6.23
CA VAL A 180 9.16 -2.41 -5.67
C VAL A 180 9.35 -1.35 -6.75
N THR A 181 9.00 -0.11 -6.43
CA THR A 181 9.19 1.02 -7.35
C THR A 181 10.15 2.01 -6.72
N LEU A 182 11.07 2.57 -7.50
CA LEU A 182 12.06 3.53 -7.02
C LEU A 182 12.25 4.69 -8.00
N GLU A 183 12.68 5.83 -7.46
CA GLU A 183 13.05 7.03 -8.22
C GLU A 183 14.47 7.46 -7.83
N GLN A 184 15.29 7.78 -8.83
CA GLN A 184 16.69 8.19 -8.68
C GLN A 184 16.91 9.65 -9.10
N TYR A 185 17.76 10.37 -8.38
CA TYR A 185 18.20 11.72 -8.75
C TYR A 185 19.27 11.67 -9.84
N ARG A 186 18.87 11.90 -11.09
CA ARG A 186 19.80 11.98 -12.22
C ARG A 186 20.30 13.42 -12.42
N PRO A 187 21.62 13.68 -12.39
CA PRO A 187 22.17 14.96 -12.79
C PRO A 187 22.02 15.14 -14.31
N TYR A 188 21.50 16.28 -14.74
CA TYR A 188 21.43 16.71 -16.15
C TYR A 188 22.44 17.83 -16.41
#